data_AF-A0A966NH10-F1
#
_entry.id   AF-A0A966NH10-F1
#
_cell.length_a   1.000
_cell.length_b   1.000
_cell.length_c   1.000
_cell.angle_alpha   90.00
_cell.angle_beta   90.00
_cell.angle_gamma   90.00
#
_symmetry.space_group_name_H-M   'P 1'
#
loop_
_entity.id
_entity.type
_entity.pdbx_description
1 polymer ?
#
loop_
_entity_poly.entity_id
_entity_poly.type
_entity_poly.pdbx_seq_one_letter_code
_entity_poly.pdbx_strand_id
1 'polypeptide(L)' 'MQFDFHTTKSIFLQRGGSANLAKLIQERGGKSVLIVTDPGVLSAGLLEKTLSGFKSAGLPLQIFSDVQAD' A
#
# COMPACT_ATOMS: atom_id res chain seq x y z
N MET A 1 -30.27 5.41 -22.25
CA MET A 1 -29.40 4.47 -21.50
C MET A 1 -28.51 5.30 -20.59
N GLN A 2 -28.41 4.93 -19.30
CA GLN A 2 -27.56 5.61 -18.32
C GLN A 2 -26.40 4.69 -17.95
N PHE A 3 -25.18 5.24 -17.95
CA PHE A 3 -23.95 4.55 -17.59
C PHE A 3 -23.24 5.38 -16.52
N ASP A 4 -23.01 4.76 -15.37
CA ASP A 4 -22.30 5.38 -14.24
C ASP A 4 -20.94 4.71 -14.08
N PHE A 5 -19.88 5.52 -14.11
CA PHE A 5 -18.50 5.07 -13.96
C PHE A 5 -17.89 5.59 -12.65
N HIS A 6 -17.53 4.68 -11.77
CA HIS A 6 -16.92 4.99 -10.49
C HIS A 6 -15.44 4.61 -10.52
N THR A 7 -14.58 5.52 -10.09
CA THR A 7 -13.13 5.31 -10.02
C THR A 7 -12.57 5.83 -8.70
N THR A 8 -11.29 5.59 -8.44
CA THR A 8 -10.60 6.11 -7.27
C THR A 8 -10.52 7.64 -7.30
N LYS A 9 -10.47 8.25 -6.11
CA LYS A 9 -10.26 9.71 -5.96
C LYS A 9 -8.91 10.17 -6.55
N SER A 10 -7.88 9.32 -6.53
CA SER A 10 -6.53 9.71 -6.95
C SER A 10 -5.69 8.51 -7.39
N ILE A 11 -4.87 8.70 -8.44
CA ILE A 11 -3.84 7.74 -8.90
C ILE A 11 -2.49 8.47 -8.89
N PHE A 12 -1.45 7.86 -8.31
CA PHE A 12 -0.10 8.42 -8.24
C PHE A 12 0.85 7.55 -9.07
N LEU A 13 1.42 8.10 -10.15
CA LEU A 13 2.39 7.41 -11.01
C LEU A 13 3.78 7.99 -10.78
N GLN A 14 4.61 7.27 -10.04
CA GLN A 14 5.92 7.76 -9.62
C GLN A 14 6.94 6.64 -9.53
N ARG A 15 8.16 6.89 -9.99
CA ARG A 15 9.29 6.00 -9.73
C ARG A 15 9.64 6.05 -8.23
N GLY A 16 9.60 4.88 -7.58
CA GLY A 16 9.91 4.79 -6.14
C GLY A 16 8.81 5.32 -5.20
N GLY A 17 7.60 5.57 -5.72
CA GLY A 17 6.50 6.13 -4.92
C GLY A 17 6.08 5.28 -3.72
N SER A 18 6.37 3.97 -3.76
CA SER A 18 6.04 3.03 -2.68
C SER A 18 6.70 3.36 -1.34
N ALA A 19 7.83 4.07 -1.33
CA ALA A 19 8.51 4.54 -0.12
C ALA A 19 7.74 5.69 0.59
N ASN A 20 6.91 6.44 -0.14
CA ASN A 20 6.17 7.59 0.37
C ASN A 20 4.77 7.25 0.89
N LEU A 21 4.36 5.97 0.82
CA LEU A 21 3.01 5.54 1.17
C LEU A 21 2.62 5.90 2.61
N ALA A 22 3.53 5.72 3.57
CA ALA A 22 3.25 6.03 4.98
C ALA A 22 2.89 7.51 5.19
N LYS A 23 3.65 8.43 4.56
CA LYS A 23 3.39 9.86 4.60
C LYS A 23 2.04 10.20 3.99
N LEU A 24 1.74 9.68 2.80
CA LEU A 24 0.47 9.92 2.11
C LEU A 24 -0.74 9.45 2.92
N ILE A 25 -0.59 8.36 3.68
CA ILE A 25 -1.64 7.82 4.54
C ILE A 25 -1.82 8.70 5.78
N GLN A 26 -0.74 9.15 6.41
CA GLN A 26 -0.80 10.08 7.54
C GLN A 26 -1.44 11.42 7.16
N GLU A 27 -1.10 11.99 6.00
CA GLU A 27 -1.72 13.21 5.46
C GLU A 27 -3.24 13.06 5.25
N ARG A 28 -3.71 11.82 5.10
CA ARG A 28 -5.15 11.48 4.98
C ARG A 28 -5.78 11.07 6.31
N GLY A 29 -5.07 11.20 7.43
CA GLY A 29 -5.56 10.87 8.77
C GLY A 29 -5.51 9.38 9.12
N GLY A 30 -4.83 8.56 8.31
CA GLY A 30 -4.63 7.14 8.60
C GLY A 30 -3.74 6.93 9.82
N LYS A 31 -4.10 5.97 10.67
CA LYS A 31 -3.43 5.70 11.96
C LYS A 31 -2.73 4.35 12.05
N SER A 32 -3.10 3.41 11.20
CA SER A 32 -2.47 2.11 11.05
C SER A 32 -2.81 1.54 9.68
N VAL A 33 -2.02 0.57 9.23
CA VAL A 33 -2.17 -0.07 7.92
C VAL A 33 -2.07 -1.59 8.05
N LEU A 34 -2.93 -2.28 7.31
CA LEU A 34 -2.77 -3.70 7.01
C LEU A 34 -2.39 -3.82 5.52
N ILE A 35 -1.20 -4.36 5.26
CA ILE A 35 -0.83 -4.78 3.90
C ILE A 35 -1.40 -6.18 3.69
N VAL A 36 -2.15 -6.35 2.61
CA VAL A 36 -2.64 -7.64 2.14
C VAL A 36 -1.88 -7.99 0.86
N THR A 37 -1.23 -9.15 0.84
CA THR A 37 -0.34 -9.58 -0.25
C THR A 37 -0.27 -11.10 -0.33
N ASP A 38 0.43 -11.63 -1.34
CA ASP A 38 0.70 -13.05 -1.53
C ASP A 38 2.18 -13.37 -1.22
N PRO A 39 2.55 -14.67 -1.05
CA PRO A 39 3.91 -15.06 -0.75
C PRO A 39 4.91 -14.71 -1.88
N GLY A 40 4.46 -14.65 -3.13
CA GLY A 40 5.27 -14.32 -4.29
C GLY A 40 5.78 -12.88 -4.22
N VAL A 41 4.91 -11.92 -3.93
CA VAL A 41 5.26 -10.50 -3.75
C VAL A 41 6.26 -10.30 -2.61
N LEU A 42 6.08 -11.01 -1.50
CA LEU A 42 7.05 -10.98 -0.40
C LEU A 42 8.40 -11.55 -0.82
N SER A 43 8.43 -12.72 -1.46
CA SER A 43 9.67 -13.38 -1.88
C SER A 43 10.48 -12.54 -2.89
N ALA A 44 9.79 -11.72 -3.69
CA ALA A 44 10.40 -10.81 -4.65
C ALA A 44 10.97 -9.52 -4.01
N GLY A 45 10.78 -9.30 -2.70
CA GLY A 45 11.29 -8.13 -1.99
C GLY A 45 10.63 -6.81 -2.40
N LEU A 46 9.44 -6.85 -2.99
CA LEU A 46 8.78 -5.65 -3.53
C LEU A 46 8.32 -4.68 -2.42
N LEU A 47 8.09 -5.20 -1.22
CA LEU A 47 7.64 -4.40 -0.07
C LEU A 47 8.78 -3.74 0.71
N GLU A 48 10.04 -4.09 0.48
CA GLU A 48 11.18 -3.63 1.31
C GLU A 48 11.24 -2.11 1.46
N LYS A 49 11.06 -1.37 0.36
CA LYS A 49 11.05 0.09 0.37
C LYS A 49 9.84 0.67 1.12
N THR A 50 8.69 0.02 1.01
CA THR A 50 7.47 0.42 1.74
C THR A 50 7.66 0.18 3.23
N LEU A 51 8.07 -1.02 3.64
CA LEU A 51 8.26 -1.35 5.06
C LEU A 51 9.26 -0.41 5.74
N SER A 52 10.37 -0.09 5.06
CA SER A 52 11.33 0.90 5.54
C SER A 52 10.73 2.31 5.69
N GLY A 53 9.91 2.73 4.72
CA GLY A 53 9.19 4.01 4.78
C GLY A 53 8.22 4.08 5.97
N PHE A 54 7.47 3.01 6.22
CA PHE A 54 6.55 2.92 7.38
C PHE A 54 7.29 2.93 8.72
N LYS A 55 8.39 2.17 8.83
CA LYS A 55 9.25 2.18 10.01
C LYS A 55 9.77 3.59 10.32
N SER A 56 10.20 4.31 9.27
CA SER A 56 10.73 5.68 9.40
C SER A 56 9.66 6.70 9.78
N ALA A 57 8.43 6.51 9.30
CA ALA A 57 7.30 7.39 9.60
C ALA A 57 6.61 7.10 10.95
N GLY A 58 6.98 6.00 11.62
CA GLY A 58 6.38 5.56 12.88
C GLY A 58 4.90 5.17 12.77
N LEU A 59 4.41 4.85 11.55
CA LEU A 59 3.03 4.45 11.33
C LEU A 59 2.90 2.93 11.51
N PRO A 60 2.06 2.44 12.44
CA PRO A 60 1.85 1.01 12.67
C PRO A 60 1.42 0.28 11.40
N LEU A 61 2.10 -0.83 11.11
CA LEU A 61 1.86 -1.66 9.93
C LEU A 61 1.84 -3.13 10.31
N GLN A 62 0.86 -3.87 9.78
CA GLN A 62 0.77 -5.33 9.83
C GLN A 62 0.68 -5.89 8.41
N ILE A 63 1.01 -7.17 8.24
CA ILE A 63 1.01 -7.85 6.94
C ILE A 63 0.19 -9.14 7.07
N PHE A 64 -0.73 -9.34 6.13
CA PHE A 64 -1.36 -10.63 5.86
C PHE A 64 -0.89 -11.11 4.48
N SER A 65 -0.24 -12.28 4.42
CA SER A 65 0.47 -12.75 3.24
C SER A 65 -0.09 -14.04 2.60
N ASP A 66 -1.18 -14.58 3.12
CA ASP A 66 -1.69 -15.89 2.73
C ASP A 66 -2.75 -15.80 1.62
N VAL A 67 -2.71 -14.74 0.81
CA VAL A 67 -3.58 -14.59 -0.35
C VAL A 67 -3.23 -15.66 -1.40
N GLN A 68 -4.25 -16.38 -1.87
CA GLN A 68 -4.15 -17.38 -2.92
C GLN A 68 -5.01 -16.94 -4.12
N ALA A 69 -4.62 -17.37 -5.31
CA ALA A 69 -5.45 -17.21 -6.51
C ALA A 69 -6.70 -18.09 -6.41
N ASP A 70 -7.77 -17.69 -7.10
CA ASP A 70 -9.06 -18.38 -7.16
C ASP A 70 -9.09 -19.58 -8.13
#